data_AF-A0A505IIR9-F1
#
_entry.id   AF-A0A505IIR9-F1
#
_cell.length_a   1.000
_cell.length_b   1.000
_cell.length_c   1.000
_cell.angle_alpha   90.00
_cell.angle_beta   90.00
_cell.angle_gamma   90.00
#
_symmetry.space_group_name_H-M   'P 1'
#
loop_
_entity.id
_entity.type
_entity.pdbx_description
1 polymer ?
#
loop_
_entity_poly.entity_id
_entity_poly.type
_entity_poly.pdbx_seq_one_letter_code
_entity_poly.pdbx_strand_id
1 'polypeptide(L)' 'MENEWHCHHKSLWSETHDDSYKNLVLILSNVHKLIHATKLETIAEYLLRLRLDKEQIAKVNKLRLAVGNTEIH' A
#
# COMPACT_ATOMS: atom_id res chain seq x y z
N MET A 1 -9.56 13.04 -3.63
CA MET A 1 -8.97 13.42 -4.94
C MET A 1 -7.84 12.46 -5.30
N GLU A 2 -7.55 12.31 -6.59
CA GLU A 2 -6.41 11.49 -7.03
C GLU A 2 -5.12 12.15 -6.53
N ASN A 3 -4.31 11.44 -5.73
CA ASN A 3 -3.06 11.92 -5.10
C ASN A 3 -3.20 12.76 -3.81
N GLU A 4 -4.29 12.64 -3.06
CA GLU A 4 -4.30 13.07 -1.66
C GLU A 4 -3.37 12.22 -0.79
N TRP A 5 -2.82 12.84 0.26
CA TRP A 5 -2.08 12.13 1.30
C TRP A 5 -3.03 11.35 2.20
N HIS A 6 -2.74 10.08 2.41
CA HIS A 6 -3.43 9.19 3.32
C HIS A 6 -2.46 8.73 4.40
N CYS A 7 -2.96 8.60 5.64
CA CYS A 7 -2.29 7.84 6.68
C CYS A 7 -2.69 6.38 6.55
N HIS A 8 -1.72 5.48 6.54
CA HIS A 8 -1.91 4.04 6.41
C HIS A 8 -1.31 3.32 7.61
N HIS A 9 -2.09 2.42 8.22
CA HIS A 9 -1.58 1.45 9.19
C HIS A 9 -0.82 0.35 8.45
N LYS A 10 0.49 0.22 8.72
CA LYS A 10 1.38 -0.78 8.09
C LYS A 10 0.88 -2.20 8.35
N SER A 11 0.49 -2.48 9.59
CA SER A 11 -0.27 -3.66 9.98
C SER A 11 -1.70 -3.25 10.29
N LEU A 12 -2.67 -4.07 9.89
CA LEU A 12 -4.08 -3.70 9.95
C LEU A 12 -4.52 -3.30 11.37
N TRP A 13 -5.20 -2.16 11.48
CA TRP A 13 -5.76 -1.70 12.75
C TRP A 13 -6.82 -2.68 13.28
N SER A 14 -7.64 -3.27 12.40
CA SER A 14 -8.68 -4.23 12.79
C SER A 14 -8.13 -5.49 13.47
N GLU A 15 -6.85 -5.80 13.25
CA GLU A 15 -6.19 -6.95 13.86
C GLU A 15 -5.39 -6.56 15.11
N THR A 16 -4.65 -5.45 15.02
CA THR A 16 -3.66 -5.08 16.03
C THR A 16 -4.16 -4.05 17.05
N HIS A 17 -5.15 -3.24 16.66
CA HIS A 17 -5.57 -2.01 17.35
C HIS A 17 -4.40 -1.05 17.63
N ASP A 18 -3.29 -1.16 16.89
CA ASP A 18 -2.08 -0.34 17.07
C ASP A 18 -2.17 0.94 16.23
N ASP A 19 -2.57 2.04 16.87
CA ASP A 19 -2.58 3.38 16.27
C ASP A 19 -1.31 4.20 16.60
N SER A 20 -0.25 3.56 17.09
CA SER A 20 0.99 4.26 17.41
C SER A 20 1.71 4.71 16.14
N TYR A 21 2.46 5.82 16.23
CA TYR A 21 3.19 6.40 15.09
C TYR A 21 4.11 5.40 14.37
N LYS A 22 4.67 4.40 15.08
CA LYS A 22 5.50 3.34 14.47
C LYS A 22 4.71 2.48 13.47
N ASN A 23 3.41 2.30 13.66
CA ASN A 23 2.52 1.56 12.76
C ASN A 23 1.93 2.45 11.65
N LEU A 24 2.12 3.76 11.70
CA LEU A 24 1.59 4.68 10.71
C LEU A 24 2.62 5.03 9.63
N VAL A 25 2.14 5.27 8.41
CA VAL A 25 2.93 5.82 7.30
C VAL A 25 2.08 6.72 6.42
N LEU A 26 2.64 7.85 5.98
CA LEU A 26 2.01 8.74 5.00
C LEU A 26 2.32 8.26 3.58
N ILE A 27 1.28 8.07 2.78
CA ILE A 27 1.36 7.63 1.39
C ILE A 27 0.30 8.33 0.54
N LEU A 28 0.43 8.26 -0.78
CA LEU A 28 -0.63 8.76 -1.67
C LEU A 28 -1.83 7.81 -1.68
N SER A 29 -3.02 8.36 -1.87
CA SER A 29 -4.28 7.61 -1.93
C SER A 29 -4.26 6.46 -2.95
N ASN A 30 -3.64 6.67 -4.11
CA ASN A 30 -3.47 5.64 -5.14
C ASN A 30 -2.50 4.53 -4.71
N VAL A 31 -1.46 4.84 -3.95
CA VAL A 31 -0.55 3.84 -3.37
C VAL A 31 -1.27 3.05 -2.28
N HIS A 32 -2.09 3.72 -1.45
CA HIS A 32 -2.91 3.06 -0.43
C HIS A 32 -3.85 2.03 -1.07
N LYS A 33 -4.52 2.39 -2.17
CA LYS A 33 -5.34 1.45 -2.95
C LYS A 33 -4.51 0.29 -3.51
N LEU A 34 -3.33 0.57 -4.06
CA LEU A 34 -2.43 -0.48 -4.56
C LEU A 34 -2.01 -1.45 -3.44
N ILE A 35 -1.76 -1.01 -2.21
CA ILE A 35 -1.39 -1.89 -1.09
C ILE A 35 -2.50 -2.89 -0.77
N HIS A 36 -3.76 -2.46 -0.79
CA HIS A 36 -4.91 -3.32 -0.45
C HIS A 36 -5.50 -4.07 -1.64
N ALA A 37 -5.05 -3.79 -2.87
CA ALA A 37 -5.58 -4.44 -4.07
C ALA A 37 -5.23 -5.94 -4.11
N THR A 38 -6.24 -6.78 -4.27
CA THR A 38 -6.13 -8.24 -4.42
C THR A 38 -6.41 -8.73 -5.84
N LYS A 39 -7.11 -7.93 -6.64
CA LYS A 39 -7.43 -8.23 -8.04
C LYS A 39 -6.27 -7.84 -8.97
N LEU A 40 -5.87 -8.76 -9.84
CA LEU A 40 -4.72 -8.57 -10.75
C LEU A 40 -4.93 -7.39 -11.70
N GLU A 41 -6.15 -7.22 -12.22
CA GLU A 41 -6.51 -6.12 -13.10
C GLU A 41 -6.34 -4.75 -12.41
N THR A 42 -6.74 -4.65 -11.14
CA THR A 42 -6.58 -3.42 -10.34
C THR A 42 -5.11 -3.15 -10.04
N ILE A 43 -4.34 -4.19 -9.70
CA ILE A 43 -2.90 -4.06 -9.46
C ILE A 43 -2.20 -3.54 -10.73
N ALA A 44 -2.48 -4.13 -11.89
CA ALA A 44 -1.89 -3.74 -13.17
C ALA A 44 -2.23 -2.27 -13.53
N GLU A 45 -3.49 -1.85 -13.34
CA GLU A 45 -3.93 -0.47 -13.56
C GLU A 45 -3.11 0.52 -12.73
N TYR A 46 -2.98 0.27 -11.42
CA TYR A 46 -2.24 1.17 -10.53
C TYR A 46 -0.74 1.16 -10.81
N LEU A 47 -0.13 0.04 -11.20
CA LEU A 47 1.29 -0.01 -11.58
C LEU A 47 1.56 0.82 -12.83
N LEU A 48 0.72 0.70 -13.86
CA LEU A 48 0.84 1.51 -15.08
C LEU A 48 0.69 3.01 -14.78
N ARG A 49 -0.25 3.35 -13.90
CA ARG A 49 -0.55 4.73 -13.51
C ARG A 49 0.55 5.36 -12.66
N LEU A 50 1.06 4.63 -11.66
CA LEU A 50 2.02 5.15 -10.68
C LEU A 50 3.45 5.14 -11.19
N ARG A 51 3.77 4.27 -12.17
CA ARG A 51 5.11 4.15 -12.78
C ARG A 51 6.24 4.07 -11.72
N LEU A 52 6.01 3.24 -10.71
CA LEU A 52 6.93 3.08 -9.60
C LEU A 52 8.24 2.43 -10.06
N ASP A 53 9.36 2.89 -9.49
CA ASP A 53 10.65 2.22 -9.67
C ASP A 53 10.76 0.94 -8.80
N LYS A 54 11.85 0.17 -8.99
CA LYS A 54 12.06 -1.07 -8.25
C LYS A 54 12.15 -0.88 -6.73
N GLU A 55 12.73 0.22 -6.26
CA GLU A 55 12.85 0.50 -4.84
C GLU A 55 11.50 0.87 -4.22
N GLN A 56 10.68 1.63 -4.97
CA GLN A 56 9.32 1.98 -4.61
C GLN A 56 8.40 0.77 -4.59
N ILE A 57 8.51 -0.14 -5.58
CA ILE A 57 7.79 -1.42 -5.58
C ILE A 57 8.18 -2.26 -4.35
N ALA A 58 9.47 -2.32 -4.00
CA ALA A 58 9.91 -3.04 -2.80
C ALA A 58 9.29 -2.45 -1.51
N LYS A 59 9.12 -1.12 -1.42
CA LYS A 59 8.42 -0.48 -0.29
C LYS A 59 6.93 -0.82 -0.27
N VAL A 60 6.27 -0.84 -1.43
CA VAL A 60 4.86 -1.25 -1.55
C VAL A 60 4.71 -2.72 -1.14
N ASN A 61 5.58 -3.62 -1.60
CA ASN A 61 5.54 -5.04 -1.26
C ASN A 61 5.69 -5.28 0.26
N LYS A 62 6.57 -4.53 0.94
CA LYS A 62 6.66 -4.59 2.41
C LYS A 62 5.33 -4.26 3.10
N LEU A 63 4.60 -3.26 2.60
CA LEU A 63 3.29 -2.89 3.15
C LEU A 63 2.20 -3.91 2.76
N ARG A 64 2.22 -4.42 1.53
CA ARG A 64 1.31 -5.49 1.06
C ARG A 64 1.43 -6.74 1.93
N LEU A 65 2.66 -7.20 2.19
CA LEU A 65 2.91 -8.35 3.06
C LEU A 65 2.43 -8.10 4.49
N ALA A 66 2.62 -6.88 5.02
CA ALA A 66 2.20 -6.53 6.38
C ALA A 66 0.67 -6.48 6.59
N VAL A 67 -0.11 -6.40 5.50
CA VAL A 67 -1.58 -6.51 5.50
C VAL A 67 -2.08 -7.87 4.97
N GLY A 68 -1.19 -8.85 4.80
CA GLY A 68 -1.53 -10.22 4.37
C GLY A 68 -1.69 -10.44 2.87
N ASN A 69 -1.31 -9.47 2.03
CA ASN A 69 -1.30 -9.61 0.57
C ASN A 69 0.03 -10.17 0.04
N THR A 70 0.06 -10.59 -1.23
CA THR A 70 1.27 -11.07 -1.91
C THR A 70 2.07 -9.96 -2.58
N GLU A 71 3.35 -10.22 -2.82
CA GLU A 71 4.24 -9.33 -3.55
C GLU A 71 3.81 -9.15 -5.01
N ILE A 72 4.15 -7.98 -5.55
CA ILE A 72 4.10 -7.66 -6.97
C ILE A 72 5.46 -8.03 -7.57
N HIS A 73 5.46 -8.79 -8.67
CA HIS A 73 6.64 -9.25 -9.41
C HIS A 73 6.85 -8.49 -10.72
#